data_AF-A0A8J2HE19-F1
#
_entry.id   AF-A0A8J2HE19-F1
#
_cell.length_a   1.000
_cell.length_b   1.000
_cell.length_c   1.000
_cell.angle_alpha   90.00
_cell.angle_beta   90.00
_cell.angle_gamma   90.00
#
_symmetry.space_group_name_H-M   'P 1'
#
loop_
_entity.id
_entity.type
_entity.pdbx_description
1 polymer ?
#
loop_
_entity_poly.entity_id
_entity_poly.type
_entity_poly.pdbx_seq_one_letter_code
_entity_poly.pdbx_strand_id
1 'polypeptide(L)'
;MIVKVIFLLIASIRADFSSFSNLNFTFELEPVEGCVSERYRCNEFLERPCCDESNVCTFTGSIQGMAILACIKKQKLGDDCEPDLKCFSIPHALCNDDNKCECEDDYIEINKTACVALITSSCLRDDDCEIDNSICVDRKCTCKPGFFSLFNDHCQPTHLGEYCSSDHDCGDIEHAICSEKKTCVCRAGYSVKNNAICASNLGKYCKDNGCAPNDSFCENNVCRCKNGYIPSSDGSCMPTLITAFCYTDYDCKDPIHMECIENKCFCKKNRIVVNNSTCASLLLQLCYNDEDCAVENSVCIENKCKCKNDYLMENSTTCSQTPLGRTCAFDSDCGTIIPARCSADNKCICAMSYTNIENTKCELLLGAECSEEIPCVAENSVCVNHNCECKANFKTNLTNGICEPTLLGKYCNLAYECEDVFHMKCYENKCVCRANNVVVNFQCRSLLDGYCWSNEYCLTFNSECRDHQCECKKNYERILNDRCIPKRYGQTCELDDDCRRLNVPCSENKTCDLDALIFI
;
A
#
# COMPACT_ATOMS: atom_id res chain seq x y z
N MET A 1 -8.18 23.56 -57.25
CA MET A 1 -8.25 23.72 -55.77
C MET A 1 -7.20 22.83 -55.09
N ILE A 2 -5.92 22.96 -55.48
CA ILE A 2 -4.78 22.20 -54.89
C ILE A 2 -3.52 23.10 -54.73
N VAL A 3 -3.57 24.37 -55.19
CA VAL A 3 -2.38 25.27 -55.20
C VAL A 3 -2.35 26.24 -54.01
N LYS A 4 -3.41 26.29 -53.17
CA LYS A 4 -3.47 27.17 -51.99
C LYS A 4 -3.16 26.50 -50.64
N VAL A 5 -2.89 25.19 -50.61
CA VAL A 5 -2.56 24.46 -49.36
C VAL A 5 -1.05 24.32 -49.14
N ILE A 6 -0.22 24.51 -50.17
CA ILE A 6 1.25 24.43 -50.04
C ILE A 6 1.86 25.72 -49.47
N PHE A 7 1.19 26.87 -49.61
CA PHE A 7 1.69 28.16 -49.10
C PHE A 7 1.49 28.37 -47.59
N LEU A 8 0.66 27.57 -46.92
CA LEU A 8 0.47 27.64 -45.46
C LEU A 8 1.30 26.62 -44.68
N LEU A 9 2.00 25.70 -45.36
CA LEU A 9 2.94 24.77 -44.72
C LEU A 9 4.41 25.25 -44.74
N ILE A 10 4.71 26.36 -45.43
CA ILE A 10 6.03 27.01 -45.40
C ILE A 10 6.09 28.13 -44.33
N ALA A 11 4.97 28.45 -43.69
CA ALA A 11 4.91 29.46 -42.62
C ALA A 11 5.12 28.90 -41.20
N SER A 12 5.18 27.56 -41.03
CA SER A 12 5.28 26.91 -39.70
C SER A 12 6.61 26.20 -39.44
N ILE A 13 7.65 26.48 -40.23
CA ILE A 13 9.05 26.08 -39.95
C ILE A 13 9.97 27.32 -39.84
N ARG A 14 9.37 28.52 -39.66
CA ARG A 14 10.08 29.76 -39.35
C ARG A 14 9.64 30.29 -37.99
N ALA A 15 9.88 29.52 -36.95
CA ALA A 15 10.04 29.99 -35.59
C ALA A 15 11.12 29.05 -35.02
N ASP A 16 12.29 29.62 -34.68
CA ASP A 16 13.56 29.00 -34.23
C ASP A 16 14.77 29.17 -35.18
N PHE A 17 14.68 30.10 -36.14
CA PHE A 17 15.84 30.56 -36.92
C PHE A 17 15.96 32.08 -36.90
N SER A 18 16.24 32.65 -35.74
CA SER A 18 16.72 34.03 -35.62
C SER A 18 17.51 34.23 -34.32
N SER A 19 18.75 33.74 -34.29
CA SER A 19 19.81 34.23 -33.37
C SER A 19 21.21 33.79 -33.82
N PHE A 20 21.36 32.65 -34.53
CA PHE A 20 22.68 32.14 -34.94
C PHE A 20 23.26 32.74 -36.24
N SER A 21 23.00 34.01 -36.58
CA SER A 21 23.45 34.60 -37.85
C SER A 21 24.85 35.22 -37.87
N ASN A 22 25.64 35.15 -36.80
CA ASN A 22 26.93 35.86 -36.73
C ASN A 22 28.16 35.04 -36.31
N LEU A 23 28.06 33.71 -36.19
CA LEU A 23 29.24 32.86 -35.93
C LEU A 23 29.81 32.39 -37.28
N ASN A 24 30.94 32.98 -37.69
CA ASN A 24 31.68 32.57 -38.89
C ASN A 24 32.22 31.14 -38.71
N PHE A 25 31.47 30.16 -39.18
CA PHE A 25 31.91 28.77 -39.23
C PHE A 25 32.77 28.52 -40.47
N THR A 26 34.09 28.58 -40.34
CA THR A 26 35.03 28.01 -41.32
C THR A 26 35.27 26.53 -41.01
N PHE A 27 35.09 25.68 -42.02
CA PHE A 27 35.32 24.23 -41.93
C PHE A 27 36.75 23.95 -42.42
N GLU A 28 37.74 24.08 -41.56
CA GLU A 28 39.13 23.71 -41.88
C GLU A 28 39.48 22.38 -41.23
N LEU A 29 39.75 21.38 -42.07
CA LEU A 29 40.29 20.06 -41.76
C LEU A 29 41.84 20.10 -41.82
N GLU A 30 42.46 21.19 -41.37
CA GLU A 30 43.92 21.32 -41.27
C GLU A 30 44.39 21.20 -39.81
N PRO A 31 45.58 20.61 -39.55
CA PRO A 31 46.11 20.48 -38.20
C PRO A 31 46.34 21.87 -37.61
N VAL A 32 45.66 22.16 -36.50
CA VAL A 32 45.67 23.49 -35.87
C VAL A 32 47.08 23.76 -35.30
N GLU A 33 47.84 24.67 -35.91
CA GLU A 33 49.19 25.09 -35.46
C GLU A 33 49.16 26.02 -34.23
N GLY A 34 48.02 26.20 -33.56
CA GLY A 34 47.89 27.10 -32.41
C GLY A 34 46.52 27.06 -31.74
N CYS A 35 46.32 27.88 -30.71
CA CYS A 35 45.03 28.00 -30.03
C CYS A 35 44.12 28.97 -30.78
N VAL A 36 42.81 28.76 -30.68
CA VAL A 36 41.81 29.59 -31.37
C VAL A 36 41.22 30.65 -30.43
N SER A 37 40.86 31.79 -31.00
CA SER A 37 40.34 32.95 -30.27
C SER A 37 38.85 32.80 -29.94
N GLU A 38 38.30 33.78 -29.21
CA GLU A 38 36.90 33.78 -28.78
C GLU A 38 35.94 33.61 -29.97
N ARG A 39 34.86 32.84 -29.79
CA ARG A 39 33.80 32.55 -30.78
C ARG A 39 34.21 31.59 -31.91
N TYR A 40 35.44 31.09 -31.95
CA TYR A 40 35.87 30.05 -32.89
C TYR A 40 35.60 28.64 -32.36
N ARG A 41 35.33 27.68 -33.27
CA ARG A 41 35.13 26.28 -32.89
C ARG A 41 36.39 25.67 -32.31
N CYS A 42 36.22 24.94 -31.23
CA CYS A 42 37.27 24.14 -30.60
C CYS A 42 36.88 22.66 -30.62
N ASN A 43 37.86 21.78 -30.43
CA ASN A 43 37.64 20.34 -30.38
C ASN A 43 38.18 19.79 -29.07
N GLU A 44 37.28 19.39 -28.17
CA GLU A 44 37.59 18.83 -26.85
C GLU A 44 38.37 17.50 -26.90
N PHE A 45 38.33 16.77 -28.02
CA PHE A 45 38.97 15.46 -28.19
C PHE A 45 40.44 15.54 -28.63
N LEU A 46 40.98 16.75 -28.84
CA LEU A 46 42.41 16.94 -29.08
C LEU A 46 43.17 16.88 -27.75
N GLU A 47 44.42 16.39 -27.76
CA GLU A 47 45.29 16.41 -26.57
C GLU A 47 45.55 17.83 -26.03
N ARG A 48 45.34 18.85 -26.88
CA ARG A 48 45.32 20.27 -26.51
C ARG A 48 44.11 20.93 -27.17
N PRO A 49 42.92 20.88 -26.54
CA PRO A 49 41.74 21.59 -27.00
C PRO A 49 41.93 23.07 -26.67
N CYS A 50 42.83 23.76 -27.37
CA CYS A 50 43.36 25.00 -26.85
C CYS A 50 42.64 26.23 -27.42
N CYS A 51 42.01 26.95 -26.50
CA CYS A 51 41.60 28.33 -26.68
C CYS A 51 42.74 29.24 -26.20
N ASP A 52 42.75 30.50 -26.62
CA ASP A 52 43.65 31.50 -26.02
C ASP A 52 43.51 31.54 -24.48
N GLU A 53 44.56 31.95 -23.75
CA GLU A 53 44.74 31.76 -22.30
C GLU A 53 43.60 32.26 -21.38
N SER A 54 42.62 33.00 -21.90
CA SER A 54 41.43 33.52 -21.20
C SER A 54 40.11 32.80 -21.50
N ASN A 55 40.11 31.84 -22.42
CA ASN A 55 38.91 31.22 -22.97
C ASN A 55 38.84 29.72 -22.64
N VAL A 56 37.62 29.19 -22.58
CA VAL A 56 37.34 27.78 -22.31
C VAL A 56 36.55 27.20 -23.49
N CYS A 57 36.91 25.99 -23.90
CA CYS A 57 36.18 25.25 -24.92
C CYS A 57 34.87 24.73 -24.32
N THR A 58 33.75 25.29 -24.75
CA THR A 58 32.44 25.06 -24.14
C THR A 58 31.40 24.69 -25.19
N PHE A 59 30.47 23.80 -24.84
CA PHE A 59 29.32 23.46 -25.68
C PHE A 59 28.40 24.68 -25.86
N THR A 60 28.18 25.10 -27.11
CA THR A 60 27.33 26.25 -27.46
C THR A 60 26.04 25.86 -28.17
N GLY A 61 25.85 24.57 -28.46
CA GLY A 61 24.64 24.05 -29.13
C GLY A 61 24.89 22.81 -29.98
N SER A 62 23.87 22.37 -30.71
CA SER A 62 23.95 21.21 -31.61
C SER A 62 23.29 21.52 -32.95
N ILE A 63 23.92 21.13 -34.05
CA ILE A 63 23.33 21.21 -35.40
C ILE A 63 23.28 19.79 -35.98
N GLN A 64 22.07 19.33 -36.32
CA GLN A 64 21.83 17.99 -36.89
C GLN A 64 22.44 16.85 -36.06
N GLY A 65 22.44 16.99 -34.73
CA GLY A 65 22.99 15.99 -33.81
C GLY A 65 24.50 16.06 -33.59
N MET A 66 25.21 16.97 -34.26
CA MET A 66 26.63 17.25 -33.97
C MET A 66 26.75 18.38 -32.94
N ALA A 67 27.42 18.07 -31.83
CA ALA A 67 27.77 19.06 -30.81
C ALA A 67 28.71 20.13 -31.40
N ILE A 68 28.43 21.39 -31.10
CA ILE A 68 29.26 22.53 -31.45
C ILE A 68 29.91 23.02 -30.17
N LEU A 69 31.23 22.89 -30.10
CA LEU A 69 32.03 23.53 -29.07
C LEU A 69 32.73 24.76 -29.63
N ALA A 70 32.77 25.83 -28.85
CA ALA A 70 33.47 27.05 -29.20
C ALA A 70 34.27 27.59 -28.00
N CYS A 71 35.31 28.36 -28.29
CA CYS A 71 36.07 29.06 -27.28
C CYS A 71 35.29 30.27 -26.77
N ILE A 72 34.83 30.20 -25.53
CA ILE A 72 34.06 31.26 -24.86
C ILE A 72 34.89 31.82 -23.71
N LYS A 73 34.80 33.13 -23.49
CA LYS A 73 35.44 33.79 -22.35
C LYS A 73 34.99 33.13 -21.04
N LYS A 74 35.92 32.85 -20.13
CA LYS A 74 35.57 32.34 -18.79
C LYS A 74 34.78 33.40 -18.03
N GLN A 75 33.51 33.14 -17.74
CA GLN A 75 32.63 34.07 -17.02
C GLN A 75 32.36 33.61 -15.58
N LYS A 76 31.89 34.54 -14.76
CA LYS A 76 31.38 34.36 -13.41
C LYS A 76 29.96 34.93 -13.30
N LEU A 77 29.20 34.47 -12.31
CA LEU A 77 27.89 35.03 -11.99
C LEU A 77 28.05 36.52 -11.63
N GLY A 78 27.23 37.37 -12.26
CA GLY A 78 27.32 38.83 -12.22
C GLY A 78 28.23 39.48 -13.26
N ASP A 79 28.95 38.70 -14.10
CA ASP A 79 29.67 39.25 -15.25
C ASP A 79 28.69 39.73 -16.33
N ASP A 80 29.13 40.70 -17.14
CA ASP A 80 28.37 41.16 -18.30
C ASP A 80 28.21 40.03 -19.33
N CYS A 81 26.99 39.89 -19.88
CA CYS A 81 26.65 38.92 -20.92
C CYS A 81 25.86 39.58 -22.04
N GLU A 82 25.87 38.93 -23.21
CA GLU A 82 25.03 39.31 -24.35
C GLU A 82 23.95 38.22 -24.54
N PRO A 83 22.72 38.57 -24.96
CA PRO A 83 21.64 37.58 -25.15
C PRO A 83 22.00 36.42 -26.09
N ASP A 84 22.79 36.72 -27.13
CA ASP A 84 23.25 35.73 -28.13
C ASP A 84 24.42 34.86 -27.63
N LEU A 85 25.08 35.30 -26.54
CA LEU A 85 26.31 34.72 -26.01
C LEU A 85 26.10 34.40 -24.53
N LYS A 86 25.01 33.66 -24.27
CA LYS A 86 24.57 33.16 -22.96
C LYS A 86 25.75 32.76 -22.07
N CYS A 87 25.51 32.66 -20.77
CA CYS A 87 26.52 32.33 -19.76
C CYS A 87 27.02 30.87 -19.83
N PHE A 88 27.35 30.37 -21.02
CA PHE A 88 27.67 28.98 -21.36
C PHE A 88 28.82 28.41 -20.52
N SER A 89 29.74 29.26 -20.06
CA SER A 89 30.85 28.81 -19.20
C SER A 89 30.41 28.44 -17.77
N ILE A 90 29.15 28.73 -17.40
CA ILE A 90 28.52 28.39 -16.13
C ILE A 90 27.29 27.53 -16.45
N PRO A 91 27.30 26.22 -16.14
CA PRO A 91 26.13 25.37 -16.31
C PRO A 91 24.93 25.95 -15.56
N HIS A 92 23.74 25.87 -16.17
CA HIS A 92 22.48 26.37 -15.60
C HIS A 92 22.48 27.87 -15.28
N ALA A 93 23.22 28.67 -16.05
CA ALA A 93 23.19 30.13 -15.97
C ALA A 93 22.62 30.75 -17.26
N LEU A 94 21.76 31.76 -17.07
CA LEU A 94 21.18 32.57 -18.12
C LEU A 94 21.67 34.02 -18.03
N CYS A 95 21.47 34.77 -19.12
CA CYS A 95 21.71 36.21 -19.15
C CYS A 95 20.39 36.92 -18.82
N ASN A 96 20.38 37.73 -17.77
CA ASN A 96 19.18 38.42 -17.31
C ASN A 96 18.90 39.71 -18.06
N ASP A 97 17.79 40.36 -17.74
CA ASP A 97 17.37 41.62 -18.39
C ASP A 97 18.35 42.79 -18.18
N ASP A 98 19.18 42.72 -17.13
CA ASP A 98 20.25 43.68 -16.84
C ASP A 98 21.58 43.35 -17.57
N ASN A 99 21.57 42.36 -18.47
CA ASN A 99 22.75 41.83 -19.18
C ASN A 99 23.80 41.25 -18.23
N LYS A 100 23.38 40.61 -17.14
CA LYS A 100 24.25 39.93 -16.17
C LYS A 100 23.99 38.43 -16.12
N CYS A 101 25.06 37.65 -15.91
CA CYS A 101 24.93 36.22 -15.69
C CYS A 101 24.29 35.92 -14.33
N GLU A 102 23.17 35.19 -14.33
CA GLU A 102 22.51 34.66 -13.14
C GLU A 102 22.09 33.21 -13.37
N CYS A 103 21.72 32.50 -12.30
CA CYS A 103 21.26 31.12 -12.43
C CYS A 103 19.88 31.03 -13.07
N GLU A 104 19.63 29.95 -13.81
CA GLU A 104 18.32 29.58 -14.30
C GLU A 104 17.32 29.41 -13.15
N ASP A 105 16.03 29.51 -13.46
CA ASP A 105 14.97 29.21 -12.50
C ASP A 105 15.18 27.80 -11.89
N ASP A 106 14.97 27.69 -10.57
CA ASP A 106 15.22 26.49 -9.76
C ASP A 106 16.70 26.14 -9.47
N TYR A 107 17.64 27.02 -9.84
CA TYR A 107 19.06 26.91 -9.47
C TYR A 107 19.51 28.10 -8.61
N ILE A 108 20.52 27.90 -7.76
CA ILE A 108 21.10 28.96 -6.92
C ILE A 108 22.60 29.10 -7.04
N GLU A 109 23.06 30.34 -6.85
CA GLU A 109 24.48 30.67 -6.72
C GLU A 109 25.03 30.12 -5.38
N ILE A 110 25.82 29.04 -5.43
CA ILE A 110 26.65 28.63 -4.28
C ILE A 110 27.99 29.34 -4.25
N ASN A 111 28.49 29.72 -5.43
CA ASN A 111 29.70 30.51 -5.61
C ASN A 111 29.65 31.16 -6.99
N LYS A 112 30.59 32.08 -7.24
CA LYS A 112 30.64 32.87 -8.48
C LYS A 112 30.82 32.07 -9.78
N THR A 113 30.96 30.75 -9.73
CA THR A 113 31.22 29.88 -10.90
C THR A 113 30.27 28.69 -11.01
N ALA A 114 29.28 28.56 -10.12
CA ALA A 114 28.41 27.40 -10.10
C ALA A 114 26.97 27.75 -9.70
N CYS A 115 26.03 27.25 -10.50
CA CYS A 115 24.61 27.20 -10.21
C CYS A 115 24.25 25.76 -9.87
N VAL A 116 23.72 25.52 -8.68
CA VAL A 116 23.31 24.17 -8.24
C VAL A 116 21.81 24.07 -8.13
N ALA A 117 21.29 22.89 -8.43
CA ALA A 117 19.87 22.61 -8.44
C ALA A 117 19.31 22.64 -7.01
N LEU A 118 18.21 23.35 -6.79
CA LEU A 118 17.52 23.41 -5.50
C LEU A 118 16.84 22.07 -5.14
N ILE A 119 16.53 21.84 -3.87
CA ILE A 119 15.50 20.88 -3.46
C ILE A 119 14.21 21.26 -4.17
N THR A 120 13.54 20.28 -4.76
CA THR A 120 12.41 20.37 -5.70
C THR A 120 12.73 20.69 -7.16
N SER A 121 14.01 20.94 -7.49
CA SER A 121 14.48 21.00 -8.89
C SER A 121 14.24 19.68 -9.62
N SER A 122 14.13 19.76 -10.94
CA SER A 122 13.89 18.59 -11.78
C SER A 122 15.14 17.71 -11.86
N CYS A 123 14.97 16.40 -11.72
CA CYS A 123 16.04 15.40 -11.84
C CYS A 123 15.59 14.17 -12.63
N LEU A 124 16.54 13.41 -13.16
CA LEU A 124 16.33 12.10 -13.79
C LEU A 124 16.98 10.97 -12.99
N ARG A 125 18.07 11.27 -12.28
CA ARG A 125 18.86 10.34 -11.46
C ARG A 125 19.30 11.03 -10.18
N ASP A 126 19.66 10.23 -9.18
CA ASP A 126 20.14 10.72 -7.89
C ASP A 126 21.38 11.61 -8.02
N ASP A 127 22.27 11.31 -8.97
CA ASP A 127 23.48 12.09 -9.24
C ASP A 127 23.19 13.49 -9.82
N ASP A 128 21.98 13.74 -10.32
CA ASP A 128 21.57 15.06 -10.78
C ASP A 128 21.27 16.00 -9.58
N CYS A 129 21.11 15.43 -8.37
CA CYS A 129 20.85 16.18 -7.16
C CYS A 129 22.16 16.50 -6.43
N GLU A 130 22.73 17.67 -6.72
CA GLU A 130 24.05 18.09 -6.20
C GLU A 130 24.04 18.51 -4.72
N ILE A 131 22.89 18.54 -4.06
CA ILE A 131 22.77 18.86 -2.62
C ILE A 131 23.09 17.62 -1.77
N ASP A 132 23.97 17.77 -0.79
CA ASP A 132 24.31 16.69 0.15
C ASP A 132 23.06 16.11 0.83
N ASN A 133 22.99 14.78 0.92
CA ASN A 133 21.85 14.04 1.45
C ASN A 133 20.53 14.26 0.70
N SER A 134 20.58 14.64 -0.58
CA SER A 134 19.42 14.63 -1.47
C SER A 134 19.39 13.39 -2.39
N ILE A 135 18.21 13.10 -2.94
CA ILE A 135 17.89 11.93 -3.77
C ILE A 135 16.79 12.30 -4.77
N CYS A 136 16.81 11.70 -5.97
CA CYS A 136 15.81 11.98 -7.00
C CYS A 136 14.57 11.11 -6.80
N VAL A 137 13.45 11.74 -6.43
CA VAL A 137 12.16 11.06 -6.23
C VAL A 137 11.11 11.80 -7.05
N ASP A 138 10.32 11.07 -7.84
CA ASP A 138 9.27 11.63 -8.71
C ASP A 138 9.75 12.78 -9.62
N ARG A 139 10.96 12.62 -10.18
CA ARG A 139 11.64 13.62 -11.01
C ARG A 139 11.96 14.92 -10.28
N LYS A 140 12.00 14.90 -8.94
CA LYS A 140 12.41 16.05 -8.13
C LYS A 140 13.48 15.68 -7.11
N CYS A 141 14.44 16.58 -6.91
CA CYS A 141 15.41 16.42 -5.83
C CYS A 141 14.71 16.59 -4.47
N THR A 142 14.83 15.60 -3.60
CA THR A 142 14.26 15.58 -2.25
C THR A 142 15.31 15.15 -1.24
N CYS A 143 15.14 15.45 0.04
CA CYS A 143 16.08 14.95 1.04
C CYS A 143 15.90 13.45 1.28
N LYS A 144 17.01 12.74 1.51
CA LYS A 144 17.03 11.33 1.88
C LYS A 144 16.25 11.11 3.19
N PRO A 145 15.74 9.89 3.45
CA PRO A 145 15.10 9.56 4.72
C PRO A 145 15.99 9.93 5.92
N GLY A 146 15.41 10.59 6.93
CA GLY A 146 16.13 11.12 8.09
C GLY A 146 16.70 12.53 7.90
N PHE A 147 16.59 13.11 6.69
CA PHE A 147 16.99 14.46 6.38
C PHE A 147 15.83 15.30 5.82
N PHE A 148 15.92 16.61 5.95
CA PHE A 148 14.90 17.55 5.50
C PHE A 148 15.51 18.90 5.12
N SER A 149 14.78 19.67 4.32
CA SER A 149 15.21 20.97 3.86
C SER A 149 14.26 22.05 4.39
N LEU A 150 14.79 22.98 5.18
CA LEU A 150 14.07 24.20 5.62
C LEU A 150 14.03 25.25 4.52
N PHE A 151 15.17 25.37 3.84
CA PHE A 151 15.43 26.21 2.71
C PHE A 151 15.91 25.26 1.62
N ASN A 152 15.40 25.43 0.39
CA ASN A 152 15.61 24.48 -0.71
C ASN A 152 17.09 24.33 -1.13
N ASP A 153 18.06 24.78 -0.35
CA ASP A 153 19.48 24.85 -0.63
C ASP A 153 20.30 23.81 0.16
N HIS A 154 19.75 23.15 1.19
CA HIS A 154 20.46 22.08 1.94
C HIS A 154 19.52 21.10 2.66
N CYS A 155 20.03 19.90 2.96
CA CYS A 155 19.35 18.88 3.77
C CYS A 155 19.98 18.73 5.16
N GLN A 156 19.19 18.93 6.22
CA GLN A 156 19.57 18.80 7.63
C GLN A 156 18.95 17.53 8.24
N PRO A 157 19.60 16.87 9.22
CA PRO A 157 19.03 15.70 9.90
C PRO A 157 17.84 16.08 10.80
N THR A 158 16.81 15.23 10.87
CA THR A 158 15.66 15.37 11.80
C THR A 158 15.57 14.19 12.76
N HIS A 159 15.29 14.48 14.02
CA HIS A 159 15.05 13.50 15.09
C HIS A 159 13.55 13.24 15.36
N LEU A 160 12.63 13.84 14.58
CA LEU A 160 11.20 13.57 14.72
C LEU A 160 10.89 12.09 14.41
N GLY A 161 10.16 11.43 15.31
CA GLY A 161 9.86 10.00 15.23
C GLY A 161 10.95 9.07 15.76
N GLU A 162 12.15 9.58 16.08
CA GLU A 162 13.22 8.79 16.69
C GLU A 162 12.96 8.51 18.17
N TYR A 163 13.66 7.49 18.69
CA TYR A 163 13.60 7.13 20.10
C TYR A 163 14.15 8.25 20.98
N CYS A 164 13.45 8.54 22.07
CA CYS A 164 13.89 9.49 23.08
C CYS A 164 13.70 8.93 24.49
N SER A 165 14.61 9.27 25.38
CA SER A 165 14.52 9.00 26.82
C SER A 165 13.85 10.16 27.56
N SER A 166 14.11 11.39 27.13
CA SER A 166 13.61 12.64 27.70
C SER A 166 13.39 13.72 26.64
N ASP A 167 12.68 14.80 26.99
CA ASP A 167 12.47 15.96 26.10
C ASP A 167 13.78 16.58 25.60
N HIS A 168 14.89 16.42 26.34
CA HIS A 168 16.18 16.93 25.93
C HIS A 168 16.70 16.27 24.64
N ASP A 169 16.37 15.00 24.43
CA ASP A 169 16.81 14.25 23.24
C ASP A 169 16.11 14.74 21.96
N CYS A 170 15.00 15.47 22.12
CA CYS A 170 14.27 16.11 21.03
C CYS A 170 14.59 17.61 20.91
N GLY A 171 15.53 18.12 21.73
CA GLY A 171 15.76 19.55 21.93
C GLY A 171 16.29 20.30 20.69
N ASP A 172 16.81 19.57 19.72
CA ASP A 172 17.28 20.12 18.45
C ASP A 172 16.13 20.57 17.53
N ILE A 173 14.90 20.12 17.81
CA ILE A 173 13.69 20.51 17.07
C ILE A 173 12.84 21.40 17.97
N GLU A 174 12.73 22.68 17.59
CA GLU A 174 11.91 23.63 18.32
C GLU A 174 10.46 23.12 18.43
N HIS A 175 9.92 23.14 19.65
CA HIS A 175 8.58 22.64 20.00
C HIS A 175 8.37 21.12 19.87
N ALA A 176 9.42 20.32 19.72
CA ALA A 176 9.35 18.87 19.92
C ALA A 176 9.43 18.49 21.41
N ILE A 177 8.82 17.36 21.77
CA ILE A 177 8.84 16.75 23.10
C ILE A 177 8.96 15.23 22.96
N CYS A 178 9.44 14.57 24.02
CA CYS A 178 9.46 13.13 24.07
C CYS A 178 8.09 12.59 24.46
N SER A 179 7.47 11.80 23.59
CA SER A 179 6.16 11.21 23.84
C SER A 179 6.21 10.14 24.94
N GLU A 180 5.05 9.79 25.48
CA GLU A 180 4.92 8.64 26.38
C GLU A 180 5.38 7.32 25.74
N LYS A 181 5.31 7.23 24.40
CA LYS A 181 5.79 6.09 23.62
C LYS A 181 7.30 6.12 23.36
N LYS A 182 8.05 7.02 24.03
CA LYS A 182 9.50 7.18 23.88
C LYS A 182 9.90 7.55 22.46
N THR A 183 9.12 8.42 21.81
CA THR A 183 9.46 8.97 20.48
C THR A 183 9.31 10.48 20.43
N CYS A 184 10.18 11.17 19.70
CA CYS A 184 10.08 12.62 19.53
C CYS A 184 8.85 12.99 18.70
N VAL A 185 7.98 13.85 19.25
CA VAL A 185 6.74 14.32 18.62
C VAL A 185 6.56 15.82 18.84
N CYS A 186 5.70 16.46 18.05
CA CYS A 186 5.38 17.87 18.27
C CYS A 186 4.53 18.09 19.53
N ARG A 187 4.82 19.16 20.26
CA ARG A 187 4.02 19.60 21.41
C ARG A 187 2.62 19.99 20.96
N ALA A 188 1.65 19.87 21.86
CA ALA A 188 0.27 20.29 21.62
C ALA A 188 0.19 21.72 21.07
N GLY A 189 -0.53 21.90 19.96
CA GLY A 189 -0.62 23.18 19.23
C GLY A 189 0.35 23.32 18.07
N TYR A 190 1.24 22.35 17.88
CA TYR A 190 2.17 22.26 16.76
C TYR A 190 1.94 20.96 16.00
N SER A 191 2.19 20.99 14.70
CA SER A 191 2.12 19.81 13.83
C SER A 191 3.40 19.70 13.00
N VAL A 192 3.70 18.45 12.62
CA VAL A 192 4.86 18.15 11.79
C VAL A 192 4.66 18.82 10.42
N LYS A 193 5.60 19.68 10.03
CA LYS A 193 5.71 20.29 8.70
C LYS A 193 7.00 19.80 8.05
N ASN A 194 6.91 19.45 6.76
CA ASN A 194 8.02 18.91 5.95
C ASN A 194 8.74 17.73 6.63
N ASN A 195 7.98 16.93 7.40
CA ASN A 195 8.44 15.78 8.17
C ASN A 195 9.56 16.06 9.19
N ALA A 196 9.76 17.31 9.61
CA ALA A 196 10.99 17.65 10.30
C ALA A 196 10.98 18.83 11.27
N ILE A 197 10.01 19.73 11.15
CA ILE A 197 9.82 20.78 12.14
C ILE A 197 8.44 20.71 12.75
N CYS A 198 8.33 21.18 13.98
CA CYS A 198 7.06 21.39 14.64
C CYS A 198 6.61 22.83 14.41
N ALA A 199 5.76 23.01 13.41
CA ALA A 199 5.23 24.30 13.03
C ALA A 199 3.86 24.54 13.71
N SER A 200 3.52 25.81 13.93
CA SER A 200 2.32 26.22 14.66
C SER A 200 1.04 25.91 13.88
N ASN A 201 0.01 25.42 14.58
CA ASN A 201 -1.31 25.20 13.99
C ASN A 201 -2.05 26.52 13.75
N LEU A 202 -3.12 26.51 12.95
CA LEU A 202 -3.97 27.68 12.72
C LEU A 202 -4.46 28.30 14.04
N GLY A 203 -4.46 29.63 14.09
CA GLY A 203 -4.84 30.39 15.29
C GLY A 203 -3.83 30.34 16.44
N LYS A 204 -2.68 29.66 16.29
CA LYS A 204 -1.58 29.68 17.25
C LYS A 204 -0.54 30.73 16.91
N TYR A 205 0.27 31.07 17.92
CA TYR A 205 1.38 31.99 17.78
C TYR A 205 2.40 31.45 16.78
N CYS A 206 2.87 32.28 15.87
CA CYS A 206 3.90 31.93 14.90
C CYS A 206 4.93 33.04 14.75
N LYS A 207 6.09 32.67 14.22
CA LYS A 207 7.15 33.57 13.77
C LYS A 207 7.49 33.20 12.33
N ASP A 208 7.53 34.19 11.45
CA ASP A 208 7.84 34.03 10.02
C ASP A 208 7.02 32.92 9.32
N ASN A 209 7.61 32.02 8.53
CA ASN A 209 6.88 30.96 7.81
C ASN A 209 6.51 29.72 8.67
N GLY A 210 6.47 29.87 10.00
CA GLY A 210 6.32 28.81 10.98
C GLY A 210 4.93 28.19 11.13
N CYS A 211 4.06 28.26 10.12
CA CYS A 211 2.71 27.67 10.16
C CYS A 211 2.67 26.29 9.52
N ALA A 212 2.10 25.31 10.22
CA ALA A 212 2.07 23.90 9.79
C ALA A 212 1.16 23.63 8.58
N PRO A 213 -0.08 24.14 8.54
CA PRO A 213 -0.97 23.83 7.42
C PRO A 213 -0.45 24.41 6.11
N ASN A 214 -0.58 23.65 5.02
CA ASN A 214 -0.33 24.18 3.68
C ASN A 214 -1.27 25.35 3.40
N ASP A 215 -0.85 26.25 2.52
CA ASP A 215 -1.61 27.47 2.17
C ASP A 215 -1.98 28.34 3.37
N SER A 216 -1.17 28.28 4.43
CA SER A 216 -1.19 29.21 5.55
C SER A 216 0.01 30.15 5.53
N PHE A 217 -0.15 31.30 6.18
CA PHE A 217 0.90 32.28 6.39
C PHE A 217 0.80 32.83 7.81
N CYS A 218 1.91 33.32 8.35
CA CYS A 218 1.92 33.97 9.65
C CYS A 218 1.58 35.45 9.48
N GLU A 219 0.44 35.86 10.02
CA GLU A 219 0.00 37.26 9.98
C GLU A 219 -0.18 37.77 11.40
N ASN A 220 0.49 38.87 11.74
CA ASN A 220 0.44 39.45 13.09
C ASN A 220 0.79 38.43 14.19
N ASN A 221 1.79 37.58 13.93
CA ASN A 221 2.21 36.47 14.79
C ASN A 221 1.14 35.40 15.02
N VAL A 222 0.15 35.26 14.12
CA VAL A 222 -0.88 34.21 14.20
C VAL A 222 -1.00 33.49 12.87
N CYS A 223 -1.05 32.16 12.90
CA CYS A 223 -1.22 31.37 11.68
C CYS A 223 -2.63 31.53 11.10
N ARG A 224 -2.70 31.96 9.83
CA ARG A 224 -3.93 32.17 9.07
C ARG A 224 -3.82 31.56 7.68
N CYS A 225 -4.94 31.25 7.05
CA CYS A 225 -4.94 30.81 5.66
C CYS A 225 -4.65 31.97 4.72
N LYS A 226 -3.86 31.72 3.66
CA LYS A 226 -3.54 32.69 2.61
C LYS A 226 -4.81 33.18 1.92
N ASN A 227 -4.72 34.33 1.27
CA ASN A 227 -5.82 34.84 0.44
C ASN A 227 -6.23 33.78 -0.59
N GLY A 228 -7.53 33.52 -0.69
CA GLY A 228 -8.04 32.44 -1.51
C GLY A 228 -8.22 31.11 -0.76
N TYR A 229 -7.98 31.07 0.55
CA TYR A 229 -8.14 29.88 1.39
C TYR A 229 -8.80 30.22 2.74
N ILE A 230 -9.54 29.27 3.31
CA ILE A 230 -10.18 29.39 4.64
C ILE A 230 -9.87 28.17 5.53
N PRO A 231 -9.90 28.33 6.86
CA PRO A 231 -9.72 27.22 7.80
C PRO A 231 -10.86 26.20 7.71
N SER A 232 -10.49 24.93 7.58
CA SER A 232 -11.38 23.77 7.69
C SER A 232 -11.49 23.27 9.14
N SER A 233 -12.48 22.42 9.42
CA SER A 233 -12.71 21.79 10.73
C SER A 233 -11.55 20.91 11.22
N ASP A 234 -10.69 20.44 10.33
CA ASP A 234 -9.48 19.66 10.63
C ASP A 234 -8.22 20.54 10.83
N GLY A 235 -8.36 21.87 10.71
CA GLY A 235 -7.24 22.80 10.83
C GLY A 235 -6.39 22.93 9.57
N SER A 236 -6.84 22.40 8.41
CA SER A 236 -6.23 22.66 7.10
C SER A 236 -6.76 23.95 6.46
N CYS A 237 -6.07 24.48 5.45
CA CYS A 237 -6.56 25.60 4.64
C CYS A 237 -7.14 25.08 3.33
N MET A 238 -8.43 25.34 3.11
CA MET A 238 -9.15 24.91 1.90
C MET A 238 -9.40 26.10 0.97
N PRO A 239 -9.29 25.93 -0.36
CA PRO A 239 -9.55 27.01 -1.31
C PRO A 239 -10.95 27.61 -1.18
N THR A 240 -11.08 28.94 -1.19
CA THR A 240 -12.35 29.65 -1.34
C THR A 240 -12.79 29.60 -2.80
N LEU A 241 -14.00 29.09 -3.05
CA LEU A 241 -14.68 29.32 -4.31
C LEU A 241 -15.19 30.77 -4.35
N ILE A 242 -14.44 31.69 -4.96
CA ILE A 242 -14.98 33.01 -5.30
C ILE A 242 -15.90 32.80 -6.51
N THR A 243 -17.22 33.02 -6.38
CA THR A 243 -18.07 33.62 -7.44
C THR A 243 -19.57 33.76 -7.11
N ALA A 244 -20.12 33.18 -6.03
CA ALA A 244 -21.53 33.40 -5.66
C ALA A 244 -21.68 33.95 -4.23
N PHE A 245 -22.28 35.13 -4.12
CA PHE A 245 -22.85 35.59 -2.85
C PHE A 245 -24.06 34.71 -2.51
N CYS A 246 -24.17 34.31 -1.25
CA CYS A 246 -25.30 33.53 -0.75
C CYS A 246 -25.85 34.16 0.54
N TYR A 247 -27.11 33.89 0.84
CA TYR A 247 -27.74 34.15 2.14
C TYR A 247 -28.11 32.84 2.83
N THR A 248 -28.34 31.80 2.04
CA THR A 248 -28.68 30.43 2.44
C THR A 248 -27.97 29.43 1.53
N ASP A 249 -27.89 28.17 1.95
CA ASP A 249 -27.30 27.09 1.14
C ASP A 249 -27.95 26.95 -0.24
N TYR A 250 -29.23 27.34 -0.38
CA TYR A 250 -29.98 27.29 -1.65
C TYR A 250 -29.52 28.31 -2.69
N ASP A 251 -28.81 29.36 -2.27
CA ASP A 251 -28.25 30.35 -3.18
C ASP A 251 -26.97 29.84 -3.86
N CYS A 252 -26.43 28.71 -3.38
CA CYS A 252 -25.29 28.06 -3.97
C CYS A 252 -25.72 27.19 -5.18
N LYS A 253 -24.90 27.19 -6.23
CA LYS A 253 -25.12 26.45 -7.49
C LYS A 253 -25.44 24.95 -7.29
N ASP A 254 -25.00 24.39 -6.18
CA ASP A 254 -25.14 23.01 -5.78
C ASP A 254 -25.40 22.94 -4.25
N PRO A 255 -26.65 23.09 -3.81
CA PRO A 255 -26.99 23.08 -2.38
C PRO A 255 -26.82 21.70 -1.74
N ILE A 256 -26.60 20.64 -2.53
CA ILE A 256 -26.35 19.30 -2.02
C ILE A 256 -24.91 19.24 -1.50
N HIS A 257 -23.98 19.77 -2.29
CA HIS A 257 -22.55 19.66 -2.03
C HIS A 257 -21.92 20.93 -1.44
N MET A 258 -22.64 22.04 -1.45
CA MET A 258 -22.19 23.32 -0.93
C MET A 258 -23.04 23.85 0.22
N GLU A 259 -22.40 24.62 1.09
CA GLU A 259 -23.00 25.35 2.20
C GLU A 259 -22.63 26.83 2.13
N CYS A 260 -23.53 27.69 2.61
CA CYS A 260 -23.33 29.12 2.68
C CYS A 260 -22.71 29.49 4.03
N ILE A 261 -21.50 30.05 4.01
CA ILE A 261 -20.80 30.52 5.20
C ILE A 261 -20.40 31.97 4.96
N GLU A 262 -20.73 32.88 5.88
CA GLU A 262 -20.35 34.31 5.79
C GLU A 262 -20.65 34.97 4.41
N ASN A 263 -21.81 34.64 3.85
CA ASN A 263 -22.30 35.08 2.54
C ASN A 263 -21.53 34.58 1.31
N LYS A 264 -20.77 33.49 1.44
CA LYS A 264 -20.08 32.82 0.33
C LYS A 264 -20.33 31.33 0.34
N CYS A 265 -20.36 30.72 -0.84
CA CYS A 265 -20.55 29.28 -0.98
C CYS A 265 -19.24 28.51 -0.83
N PHE A 266 -19.29 27.42 -0.05
CA PHE A 266 -18.18 26.52 0.22
C PHE A 266 -18.58 25.08 -0.01
N CYS A 267 -17.63 24.20 -0.32
CA CYS A 267 -17.89 22.77 -0.29
C CYS A 267 -18.19 22.34 1.16
N LYS A 268 -19.25 21.55 1.35
CA LYS A 268 -19.54 20.91 2.63
C LYS A 268 -18.38 20.00 3.05
N LYS A 269 -18.32 19.70 4.35
CA LYS A 269 -17.32 18.80 4.94
C LYS A 269 -17.06 17.53 4.11
N ASN A 270 -15.78 17.18 3.98
CA ASN A 270 -15.24 16.04 3.23
C ASN A 270 -15.54 16.07 1.71
N ARG A 271 -15.73 17.26 1.14
CA ARG A 271 -15.84 17.49 -0.29
C ARG A 271 -14.79 18.50 -0.73
N ILE A 272 -14.32 18.36 -1.97
CA ILE A 272 -13.31 19.24 -2.57
C ILE A 272 -13.82 19.81 -3.88
N VAL A 273 -13.22 20.93 -4.29
CA VAL A 273 -13.53 21.57 -5.57
C VAL A 273 -12.96 20.72 -6.71
N VAL A 274 -13.83 20.34 -7.62
CA VAL A 274 -13.51 19.74 -8.93
C VAL A 274 -13.92 20.71 -10.03
N ASN A 275 -13.17 20.68 -11.15
CA ASN A 275 -13.43 21.50 -12.34
C ASN A 275 -13.67 22.99 -12.05
N ASN A 276 -12.94 23.55 -11.07
CA ASN A 276 -12.98 24.94 -10.63
C ASN A 276 -14.38 25.51 -10.28
N SER A 277 -15.41 24.67 -10.11
CA SER A 277 -16.79 25.17 -9.95
C SER A 277 -17.81 24.19 -9.35
N THR A 278 -17.45 22.93 -9.10
CA THR A 278 -18.34 21.94 -8.47
C THR A 278 -17.64 21.31 -7.28
N CYS A 279 -18.42 20.84 -6.30
CA CYS A 279 -17.88 20.15 -5.14
C CYS A 279 -18.19 18.67 -5.27
N ALA A 280 -17.18 17.82 -5.10
CA ALA A 280 -17.34 16.37 -5.11
C ALA A 280 -16.76 15.75 -3.85
N SER A 281 -17.30 14.61 -3.45
CA SER A 281 -16.96 13.83 -2.28
C SER A 281 -15.58 13.19 -2.38
N LEU A 282 -14.87 13.22 -1.24
CA LEU A 282 -13.66 12.41 -1.01
C LEU A 282 -14.01 10.92 -0.88
N LEU A 283 -12.99 10.06 -0.84
CA LEU A 283 -13.19 8.63 -0.66
C LEU A 283 -13.88 8.30 0.68
N LEU A 284 -14.67 7.23 0.67
CA LEU A 284 -15.56 6.76 1.75
C LEU A 284 -16.71 7.71 2.11
N GLN A 285 -16.81 8.87 1.46
CA GLN A 285 -17.89 9.84 1.69
C GLN A 285 -19.11 9.54 0.83
N LEU A 286 -20.25 10.08 1.27
CA LEU A 286 -21.53 9.89 0.62
C LEU A 286 -21.53 10.40 -0.82
N CYS A 287 -21.99 9.55 -1.74
CA CYS A 287 -22.22 9.87 -3.15
C CYS A 287 -23.57 9.29 -3.60
N TYR A 288 -24.10 9.84 -4.69
CA TYR A 288 -25.29 9.35 -5.37
C TYR A 288 -24.99 8.80 -6.76
N ASN A 289 -23.95 9.34 -7.41
CA ASN A 289 -23.46 8.91 -8.71
C ASN A 289 -21.94 9.06 -8.80
N ASP A 290 -21.34 8.56 -9.89
CA ASP A 290 -19.88 8.57 -10.07
C ASP A 290 -19.28 9.98 -10.20
N GLU A 291 -20.04 10.96 -10.72
CA GLU A 291 -19.59 12.34 -10.85
C GLU A 291 -19.50 13.05 -9.50
N ASP A 292 -20.19 12.54 -8.48
CA ASP A 292 -20.07 13.04 -7.11
C ASP A 292 -18.74 12.66 -6.47
N CYS A 293 -17.90 11.82 -7.10
CA CYS A 293 -16.64 11.39 -6.53
C CYS A 293 -15.45 12.20 -7.09
N ALA A 294 -14.76 12.92 -6.20
CA ALA A 294 -13.73 13.88 -6.58
C ALA A 294 -12.40 13.24 -6.98
N VAL A 295 -12.13 12.04 -6.45
CA VAL A 295 -10.84 11.37 -6.59
C VAL A 295 -10.78 10.67 -7.94
N GLU A 296 -9.69 10.88 -8.68
CA GLU A 296 -9.49 10.19 -9.95
C GLU A 296 -9.50 8.67 -9.75
N ASN A 297 -10.07 7.93 -10.70
CA ASN A 297 -10.24 6.49 -10.61
C ASN A 297 -11.12 6.02 -9.42
N SER A 298 -12.01 6.88 -8.93
CA SER A 298 -13.07 6.50 -8.00
C SER A 298 -14.45 6.41 -8.69
N VAL A 299 -15.38 5.73 -8.03
CA VAL A 299 -16.72 5.34 -8.49
C VAL A 299 -17.65 5.28 -7.27
N CYS A 300 -18.93 5.59 -7.45
CA CYS A 300 -19.90 5.53 -6.38
C CYS A 300 -20.42 4.10 -6.19
N ILE A 301 -20.00 3.45 -5.10
CA ILE A 301 -20.38 2.07 -4.77
C ILE A 301 -21.02 2.06 -3.39
N GLU A 302 -22.25 1.56 -3.28
CA GLU A 302 -23.01 1.49 -2.03
C GLU A 302 -23.12 2.86 -1.32
N ASN A 303 -23.43 3.90 -2.10
CA ASN A 303 -23.50 5.30 -1.65
C ASN A 303 -22.20 5.85 -1.07
N LYS A 304 -21.04 5.24 -1.36
CA LYS A 304 -19.73 5.78 -0.97
C LYS A 304 -18.77 5.82 -2.14
N CYS A 305 -17.97 6.88 -2.22
CA CYS A 305 -16.88 6.94 -3.19
C CYS A 305 -15.82 5.90 -2.84
N LYS A 306 -15.61 4.94 -3.73
CA LYS A 306 -14.59 3.90 -3.61
C LYS A 306 -13.70 3.91 -4.86
N CYS A 307 -12.48 3.42 -4.76
CA CYS A 307 -11.63 3.25 -5.93
C CYS A 307 -12.24 2.20 -6.88
N LYS A 308 -12.00 2.36 -8.19
CA LYS A 308 -12.39 1.39 -9.22
C LYS A 308 -11.68 0.05 -8.98
N ASN A 309 -12.18 -1.02 -9.62
CA ASN A 309 -11.72 -2.40 -9.41
C ASN A 309 -10.22 -2.66 -9.65
N ASP A 310 -9.45 -1.75 -10.28
CA ASP A 310 -8.00 -1.87 -10.50
C ASP A 310 -7.20 -0.84 -9.65
N TYR A 311 -7.82 -0.26 -8.63
CA TYR A 311 -7.24 0.80 -7.80
C TYR A 311 -7.54 0.61 -6.32
N LEU A 312 -6.60 1.02 -5.47
CA LEU A 312 -6.68 0.97 -4.02
C LEU A 312 -6.59 2.35 -3.39
N MET A 313 -7.26 2.49 -2.27
CA MET A 313 -7.23 3.70 -1.48
C MET A 313 -5.94 3.75 -0.66
N GLU A 314 -5.07 4.70 -0.96
CA GLU A 314 -3.90 4.99 -0.10
C GLU A 314 -4.29 5.91 1.06
N ASN A 315 -5.17 6.86 0.76
CA ASN A 315 -5.70 7.86 1.68
C ASN A 315 -7.04 8.35 1.15
N SER A 316 -7.69 9.32 1.81
CA SER A 316 -9.00 9.84 1.41
C SER A 316 -9.04 10.57 0.05
N THR A 317 -7.89 10.88 -0.54
CA THR A 317 -7.73 11.69 -1.77
C THR A 317 -7.06 10.96 -2.93
N THR A 318 -6.57 9.73 -2.73
CA THR A 318 -5.71 9.06 -3.71
C THR A 318 -6.15 7.60 -3.91
N CYS A 319 -6.35 7.25 -5.19
CA CYS A 319 -6.51 5.87 -5.65
C CYS A 319 -5.26 5.48 -6.44
N SER A 320 -4.44 4.56 -5.92
CA SER A 320 -3.27 4.05 -6.63
C SER A 320 -3.57 2.74 -7.34
N GLN A 321 -2.95 2.54 -8.49
CA GLN A 321 -3.20 1.34 -9.29
C GLN A 321 -2.72 0.10 -8.53
N THR A 322 -3.55 -0.92 -8.51
CA THR A 322 -3.26 -2.16 -7.80
C THR A 322 -2.11 -2.91 -8.47
N PRO A 323 -1.25 -3.61 -7.71
CA PRO A 323 -0.19 -4.39 -8.34
C PRO A 323 -0.74 -5.63 -9.08
N LEU A 324 -1.95 -6.10 -8.73
CA LEU A 324 -2.78 -6.95 -9.59
C LEU A 324 -3.56 -6.06 -10.58
N GLY A 325 -3.58 -6.37 -11.87
CA GLY A 325 -4.23 -5.57 -12.91
C GLY A 325 -3.29 -4.61 -13.65
N ARG A 326 -2.07 -4.39 -13.12
CA ARG A 326 -1.00 -3.64 -13.81
C ARG A 326 -0.59 -4.34 -15.11
N THR A 327 -0.13 -3.56 -16.08
CA THR A 327 0.36 -4.10 -17.35
C THR A 327 1.63 -4.91 -17.14
N CYS A 328 1.73 -6.05 -17.79
CA CYS A 328 2.90 -6.93 -17.76
C CYS A 328 3.20 -7.47 -19.15
N ALA A 329 4.46 -7.84 -19.40
CA ALA A 329 4.88 -8.62 -20.56
C ALA A 329 5.27 -10.05 -20.16
N PHE A 330 5.78 -10.23 -18.93
CA PHE A 330 6.22 -11.52 -18.38
C PHE A 330 5.73 -11.70 -16.93
N ASP A 331 5.68 -12.94 -16.45
CA ASP A 331 5.29 -13.26 -15.07
C ASP A 331 6.20 -12.59 -14.02
N SER A 332 7.49 -12.40 -14.34
CA SER A 332 8.45 -11.66 -13.50
C SER A 332 8.03 -10.22 -13.25
N ASP A 333 7.31 -9.61 -14.20
CA ASP A 333 6.81 -8.25 -14.08
C ASP A 333 5.67 -8.16 -13.05
N CYS A 334 5.23 -9.28 -12.46
CA CYS A 334 4.25 -9.35 -11.37
C CYS A 334 4.88 -9.68 -10.00
N GLY A 335 6.22 -9.80 -9.94
CA GLY A 335 6.97 -10.37 -8.80
C GLY A 335 6.84 -9.69 -7.43
N THR A 336 6.18 -8.54 -7.33
CA THR A 336 5.79 -7.90 -6.06
C THR A 336 4.60 -8.57 -5.37
N ILE A 337 3.80 -9.36 -6.09
CA ILE A 337 2.68 -10.15 -5.53
C ILE A 337 2.95 -11.62 -5.82
N ILE A 338 3.08 -12.42 -4.77
CA ILE A 338 3.34 -13.86 -4.89
C ILE A 338 2.09 -14.64 -4.47
N PRO A 339 1.56 -15.55 -5.30
CA PRO A 339 1.95 -15.85 -6.68
C PRO A 339 1.00 -15.20 -7.71
N ALA A 340 1.47 -14.12 -8.34
CA ALA A 340 0.84 -13.50 -9.50
C ALA A 340 1.59 -13.86 -10.79
N ARG A 341 0.87 -13.90 -11.91
CA ARG A 341 1.36 -14.17 -13.27
C ARG A 341 0.78 -13.18 -14.28
N CYS A 342 1.38 -13.08 -15.46
CA CYS A 342 0.86 -12.27 -16.54
C CYS A 342 -0.24 -13.01 -17.31
N SER A 343 -1.39 -12.36 -17.49
CA SER A 343 -2.51 -12.89 -18.27
C SER A 343 -2.26 -12.75 -19.77
N ALA A 344 -3.05 -13.46 -20.58
CA ALA A 344 -3.04 -13.29 -22.04
C ALA A 344 -3.45 -11.88 -22.49
N ASP A 345 -4.09 -11.10 -21.62
CA ASP A 345 -4.47 -9.71 -21.85
C ASP A 345 -3.40 -8.71 -21.35
N ASN A 346 -2.17 -9.19 -21.09
CA ASN A 346 -1.05 -8.40 -20.58
C ASN A 346 -1.33 -7.72 -19.23
N LYS A 347 -2.09 -8.36 -18.33
CA LYS A 347 -2.36 -7.86 -16.98
C LYS A 347 -1.88 -8.84 -15.91
N CYS A 348 -1.31 -8.33 -14.82
CA CYS A 348 -0.97 -9.17 -13.67
C CYS A 348 -2.24 -9.73 -13.02
N ILE A 349 -2.38 -11.05 -12.96
CA ILE A 349 -3.48 -11.76 -12.33
C ILE A 349 -2.93 -12.78 -11.34
N CYS A 350 -3.76 -13.34 -10.47
CA CYS A 350 -3.32 -14.45 -9.64
C CYS A 350 -3.01 -15.70 -10.48
N ALA A 351 -2.01 -16.46 -10.05
CA ALA A 351 -1.68 -17.75 -10.64
C ALA A 351 -2.86 -18.73 -10.52
N MET A 352 -2.85 -19.82 -11.29
CA MET A 352 -3.91 -20.83 -11.23
C MET A 352 -4.03 -21.37 -9.79
N SER A 353 -5.26 -21.51 -9.30
CA SER A 353 -5.57 -21.91 -7.91
C SER A 353 -5.30 -20.84 -6.84
N TYR A 354 -5.27 -19.56 -7.23
CA TYR A 354 -5.21 -18.42 -6.30
C TYR A 354 -6.32 -17.42 -6.64
N THR A 355 -6.94 -16.83 -5.62
CA THR A 355 -7.93 -15.76 -5.80
C THR A 355 -7.35 -14.42 -5.41
N ASN A 356 -7.79 -13.39 -6.12
CA ASN A 356 -7.51 -12.01 -5.81
C ASN A 356 -8.28 -11.63 -4.54
N ILE A 357 -7.57 -11.09 -3.54
CA ILE A 357 -8.17 -10.41 -2.40
C ILE A 357 -7.80 -8.94 -2.46
N GLU A 358 -8.84 -8.10 -2.51
CA GLU A 358 -8.75 -6.63 -2.50
C GLU A 358 -7.73 -6.08 -3.51
N ASN A 359 -7.45 -6.79 -4.61
CA ASN A 359 -6.44 -6.46 -5.61
C ASN A 359 -5.02 -6.22 -5.07
N THR A 360 -4.75 -6.57 -3.81
CA THR A 360 -3.45 -6.40 -3.16
C THR A 360 -2.64 -7.69 -3.11
N LYS A 361 -3.33 -8.83 -3.03
CA LYS A 361 -2.72 -10.13 -2.70
C LYS A 361 -3.40 -11.25 -3.45
N CYS A 362 -2.65 -12.31 -3.71
CA CYS A 362 -3.16 -13.56 -4.21
C CYS A 362 -3.18 -14.56 -3.06
N GLU A 363 -4.38 -14.94 -2.62
CA GLU A 363 -4.54 -15.96 -1.59
C GLU A 363 -4.84 -17.33 -2.21
N LEU A 364 -4.28 -18.37 -1.61
CA LEU A 364 -4.42 -19.75 -2.07
C LEU A 364 -5.89 -20.17 -2.06
N LEU A 365 -6.31 -20.81 -3.14
CA LEU A 365 -7.39 -21.78 -3.11
C LEU A 365 -6.83 -23.15 -2.68
N LEU A 366 -7.67 -23.96 -2.02
CA LEU A 366 -7.36 -25.35 -1.69
C LEU A 366 -7.04 -26.16 -2.96
N GLY A 367 -5.95 -26.94 -2.93
CA GLY A 367 -5.42 -27.68 -4.09
C GLY A 367 -4.24 -27.02 -4.83
N ALA A 368 -3.70 -25.90 -4.33
CA ALA A 368 -2.46 -25.31 -4.84
C ALA A 368 -1.20 -26.09 -4.38
N GLU A 369 -0.14 -26.04 -5.19
CA GLU A 369 1.13 -26.69 -4.85
C GLU A 369 1.82 -26.00 -3.66
N CYS A 370 2.34 -26.79 -2.72
CA CYS A 370 2.99 -26.32 -1.49
C CYS A 370 4.36 -26.96 -1.25
N SER A 371 5.22 -26.25 -0.53
CA SER A 371 6.60 -26.65 -0.19
C SER A 371 7.04 -26.05 1.16
N GLU A 372 8.27 -26.33 1.60
CA GLU A 372 8.82 -25.72 2.83
C GLU A 372 8.99 -24.19 2.73
N GLU A 373 9.17 -23.65 1.52
CA GLU A 373 9.26 -22.20 1.27
C GLU A 373 7.89 -21.56 0.99
N ILE A 374 6.90 -22.36 0.62
CA ILE A 374 5.53 -21.93 0.26
C ILE A 374 4.54 -22.66 1.18
N PRO A 375 4.32 -22.18 2.41
CA PRO A 375 3.39 -22.79 3.35
C PRO A 375 1.93 -22.50 2.96
N CYS A 376 1.03 -23.42 3.31
CA CYS A 376 -0.41 -23.21 3.12
C CYS A 376 -0.92 -22.10 4.04
N VAL A 377 -1.49 -21.05 3.45
CA VAL A 377 -1.95 -19.84 4.17
C VAL A 377 -3.39 -19.98 4.69
N ALA A 378 -4.21 -20.82 4.07
CA ALA A 378 -5.61 -21.00 4.47
C ALA A 378 -5.71 -21.53 5.92
N GLU A 379 -6.58 -20.91 6.73
CA GLU A 379 -6.79 -21.32 8.12
C GLU A 379 -7.26 -22.77 8.18
N ASN A 380 -6.69 -23.57 9.08
CA ASN A 380 -6.94 -25.01 9.19
C ASN A 380 -6.60 -25.83 7.92
N SER A 381 -5.62 -25.39 7.11
CA SER A 381 -5.02 -26.18 6.03
C SER A 381 -3.63 -26.73 6.39
N VAL A 382 -3.18 -27.74 5.65
CA VAL A 382 -1.89 -28.44 5.81
C VAL A 382 -1.37 -28.88 4.45
N CYS A 383 -0.05 -28.85 4.26
CA CYS A 383 0.58 -29.34 3.05
C CYS A 383 0.68 -30.87 3.11
N VAL A 384 0.01 -31.56 2.19
CA VAL A 384 0.03 -33.02 2.06
C VAL A 384 0.34 -33.36 0.62
N ASN A 385 1.40 -34.16 0.38
CA ASN A 385 1.82 -34.58 -0.97
C ASN A 385 1.96 -33.41 -1.97
N HIS A 386 2.63 -32.34 -1.56
CA HIS A 386 2.79 -31.10 -2.34
C HIS A 386 1.51 -30.35 -2.67
N ASN A 387 0.37 -30.67 -2.07
CA ASN A 387 -0.86 -29.91 -2.25
C ASN A 387 -1.40 -29.38 -0.91
N CYS A 388 -1.96 -28.18 -0.92
CA CYS A 388 -2.65 -27.65 0.26
C CYS A 388 -4.02 -28.30 0.40
N GLU A 389 -4.19 -29.06 1.48
CA GLU A 389 -5.43 -29.74 1.86
C GLU A 389 -5.95 -29.21 3.20
N CYS A 390 -7.24 -29.35 3.46
CA CYS A 390 -7.78 -29.04 4.78
C CYS A 390 -7.25 -30.04 5.82
N LYS A 391 -6.93 -29.55 7.02
CA LYS A 391 -6.65 -30.40 8.18
C LYS A 391 -7.86 -31.31 8.43
N ALA A 392 -7.60 -32.48 9.01
CA ALA A 392 -8.66 -33.43 9.36
C ALA A 392 -9.82 -32.73 10.09
N ASN A 393 -11.06 -33.01 9.66
CA ASN A 393 -12.34 -32.44 10.13
C ASN A 393 -12.74 -31.06 9.58
N PHE A 394 -11.99 -30.52 8.63
CA PHE A 394 -12.44 -29.38 7.84
C PHE A 394 -12.64 -29.79 6.38
N LYS A 395 -13.70 -29.28 5.73
CA LYS A 395 -13.98 -29.52 4.32
C LYS A 395 -14.00 -28.20 3.57
N THR A 396 -13.47 -28.24 2.35
CA THR A 396 -13.45 -27.10 1.44
C THR A 396 -14.86 -26.65 1.13
N ASN A 397 -15.17 -25.40 1.46
CA ASN A 397 -16.31 -24.71 0.88
C ASN A 397 -15.93 -24.32 -0.57
N LEU A 398 -16.62 -24.95 -1.54
CA LEU A 398 -16.33 -24.85 -2.97
C LEU A 398 -16.54 -23.44 -3.55
N THR A 399 -17.16 -22.54 -2.77
CA THR A 399 -17.51 -21.17 -3.20
C THR A 399 -16.47 -20.13 -2.82
N ASN A 400 -15.76 -20.33 -1.71
CA ASN A 400 -14.80 -19.36 -1.17
C ASN A 400 -13.42 -19.96 -0.86
N GLY A 401 -13.22 -21.27 -1.04
CA GLY A 401 -11.92 -21.92 -0.83
C GLY A 401 -11.48 -22.00 0.64
N ILE A 402 -12.40 -21.83 1.59
CA ILE A 402 -12.13 -21.88 3.03
C ILE A 402 -12.35 -23.30 3.57
N CYS A 403 -11.53 -23.72 4.54
CA CYS A 403 -11.71 -24.94 5.30
C CYS A 403 -12.76 -24.74 6.40
N GLU A 404 -13.98 -25.26 6.22
CA GLU A 404 -15.07 -25.15 7.19
C GLU A 404 -15.19 -26.42 8.07
N PRO A 405 -15.45 -26.28 9.37
CA PRO A 405 -15.58 -27.42 10.29
C PRO A 405 -16.80 -28.26 9.93
N THR A 406 -16.64 -29.58 9.90
CA THR A 406 -17.59 -30.42 9.17
C THR A 406 -18.88 -30.80 9.91
N LEU A 407 -18.98 -30.89 11.25
CA LEU A 407 -20.08 -31.70 11.84
C LEU A 407 -20.76 -31.23 13.16
N LEU A 408 -20.05 -31.02 14.28
CA LEU A 408 -20.68 -30.76 15.59
C LEU A 408 -20.76 -29.26 15.90
N GLY A 409 -21.94 -28.74 16.27
CA GLY A 409 -22.12 -27.31 16.58
C GLY A 409 -22.35 -26.39 15.36
N LYS A 410 -22.49 -26.98 14.16
CA LYS A 410 -22.92 -26.27 12.95
C LYS A 410 -24.26 -25.61 13.19
N TYR A 411 -24.39 -24.35 12.76
CA TYR A 411 -25.65 -23.64 12.82
C TYR A 411 -26.69 -24.33 11.93
N CYS A 412 -27.89 -24.51 12.44
CA CYS A 412 -28.98 -25.14 11.69
C CYS A 412 -30.29 -24.39 11.90
N ASN A 413 -31.10 -24.28 10.85
CA ASN A 413 -32.47 -23.77 10.96
C ASN A 413 -33.49 -24.90 10.77
N LEU A 414 -33.19 -25.86 9.89
CA LEU A 414 -34.07 -26.97 9.53
C LEU A 414 -33.44 -28.32 9.92
N ALA A 415 -34.28 -29.30 10.28
CA ALA A 415 -33.82 -30.59 10.78
C ALA A 415 -32.90 -31.34 9.80
N TYR A 416 -33.16 -31.22 8.49
CA TYR A 416 -32.37 -31.89 7.45
C TYR A 416 -30.96 -31.32 7.27
N GLU A 417 -30.68 -30.11 7.76
CA GLU A 417 -29.34 -29.51 7.69
C GLU A 417 -28.29 -30.25 8.55
N CYS A 418 -28.78 -31.07 9.48
CA CYS A 418 -27.98 -31.99 10.31
C CYS A 418 -28.20 -33.47 9.94
N GLU A 419 -29.02 -33.78 8.92
CA GLU A 419 -29.37 -35.17 8.55
C GLU A 419 -28.31 -35.85 7.70
N ASP A 420 -27.46 -35.09 7.00
CA ASP A 420 -26.29 -35.61 6.28
C ASP A 420 -25.21 -36.20 7.19
N VAL A 421 -25.47 -36.23 8.50
CA VAL A 421 -24.56 -36.69 9.52
C VAL A 421 -25.31 -37.57 10.52
N PHE A 422 -24.88 -38.83 10.58
CA PHE A 422 -25.47 -39.90 11.37
C PHE A 422 -25.78 -39.50 12.83
N HIS A 423 -27.00 -39.79 13.26
CA HIS A 423 -27.50 -39.61 14.63
C HIS A 423 -27.48 -38.18 15.19
N MET A 424 -27.55 -37.13 14.35
CA MET A 424 -27.72 -35.75 14.81
C MET A 424 -29.14 -35.20 14.60
N LYS A 425 -29.44 -34.13 15.34
CA LYS A 425 -30.65 -33.32 15.23
C LYS A 425 -30.30 -31.84 15.39
N CYS A 426 -31.10 -30.98 14.78
CA CYS A 426 -31.04 -29.55 15.07
C CYS A 426 -31.72 -29.27 16.41
N TYR A 427 -31.03 -28.60 17.32
CA TYR A 427 -31.57 -28.15 18.60
C TYR A 427 -30.94 -26.80 18.98
N GLU A 428 -31.76 -25.81 19.32
CA GLU A 428 -31.31 -24.43 19.61
C GLU A 428 -30.37 -23.85 18.55
N ASN A 429 -30.77 -24.01 17.29
CA ASN A 429 -30.03 -23.60 16.10
C ASN A 429 -28.62 -24.21 15.95
N LYS A 430 -28.35 -25.35 16.61
CA LYS A 430 -27.09 -26.08 16.48
C LYS A 430 -27.31 -27.57 16.26
N CYS A 431 -26.47 -28.18 15.44
CA CYS A 431 -26.47 -29.64 15.29
C CYS A 431 -25.90 -30.31 16.56
N VAL A 432 -26.71 -31.15 17.20
CA VAL A 432 -26.37 -31.93 18.40
C VAL A 432 -26.68 -33.42 18.18
N CYS A 433 -26.09 -34.31 18.98
CA CYS A 433 -26.44 -35.74 18.93
C CYS A 433 -27.91 -36.00 19.35
N ARG A 434 -28.53 -37.01 18.74
CA ARG A 434 -29.83 -37.56 19.13
C ARG A 434 -29.74 -38.21 20.51
N ALA A 435 -30.88 -38.47 21.14
CA ALA A 435 -30.92 -39.14 22.44
C ALA A 435 -30.16 -40.47 22.42
N ASN A 436 -29.52 -40.82 23.55
CA ASN A 436 -28.69 -42.02 23.71
C ASN A 436 -27.48 -42.10 22.77
N ASN A 437 -27.04 -40.97 22.21
CA ASN A 437 -25.79 -40.86 21.47
C ASN A 437 -24.87 -39.89 22.19
N VAL A 438 -23.59 -40.21 22.23
CA VAL A 438 -22.54 -39.35 22.78
C VAL A 438 -21.48 -39.07 21.74
N VAL A 439 -20.82 -37.92 21.88
CA VAL A 439 -19.76 -37.50 20.97
C VAL A 439 -18.48 -38.26 21.32
N VAL A 440 -18.00 -39.08 20.38
CA VAL A 440 -16.70 -39.75 20.47
C VAL A 440 -15.99 -39.59 19.14
N ASN A 441 -14.78 -39.04 19.16
CA ASN A 441 -14.02 -38.69 17.95
C ASN A 441 -14.86 -37.92 16.93
N PHE A 442 -15.63 -36.93 17.43
CA PHE A 442 -16.47 -36.04 16.62
C PHE A 442 -17.59 -36.72 15.82
N GLN A 443 -17.90 -37.98 16.14
CA GLN A 443 -19.08 -38.71 15.66
C GLN A 443 -20.05 -38.97 16.81
N CYS A 444 -21.34 -38.92 16.51
CA CYS A 444 -22.36 -39.40 17.44
C CYS A 444 -22.37 -40.93 17.39
N ARG A 445 -21.92 -41.57 18.48
CA ARG A 445 -22.00 -43.02 18.64
C ARG A 445 -23.09 -43.37 19.63
N SER A 446 -23.81 -44.44 19.32
CA SER A 446 -24.92 -44.92 20.13
C SER A 446 -24.42 -45.65 21.38
N LEU A 447 -24.95 -45.26 22.53
CA LEU A 447 -24.93 -46.06 23.76
C LEU A 447 -25.88 -47.25 23.62
N LEU A 448 -26.00 -48.09 24.65
CA LEU A 448 -26.97 -49.19 24.66
C LEU A 448 -28.40 -48.65 24.50
N ASP A 449 -29.23 -49.41 23.79
CA ASP A 449 -30.58 -49.04 23.32
C ASP A 449 -30.60 -47.87 22.30
N GLY A 450 -29.43 -47.34 21.92
CA GLY A 450 -29.29 -46.38 20.83
C GLY A 450 -29.46 -47.06 19.47
N TYR A 451 -30.00 -46.32 18.50
CA TYR A 451 -30.19 -46.84 17.14
C TYR A 451 -28.85 -47.12 16.45
N CYS A 452 -28.75 -48.17 15.63
CA CYS A 452 -27.53 -48.51 14.90
C CYS A 452 -27.81 -49.15 13.53
N TRP A 453 -26.83 -49.05 12.63
CA TRP A 453 -26.83 -49.74 11.32
C TRP A 453 -25.84 -50.90 11.25
N SER A 454 -24.75 -50.84 12.01
CA SER A 454 -23.70 -51.87 12.09
C SER A 454 -23.06 -51.85 13.47
N ASN A 455 -22.24 -52.87 13.78
CA ASN A 455 -21.56 -52.99 15.07
C ASN A 455 -20.60 -51.82 15.38
N GLU A 456 -20.08 -51.11 14.37
CA GLU A 456 -19.10 -50.03 14.57
C GLU A 456 -19.71 -48.75 15.16
N TYR A 457 -21.04 -48.62 15.08
CA TYR A 457 -21.80 -47.48 15.58
C TYR A 457 -22.13 -47.60 17.08
N CYS A 458 -21.92 -48.78 17.66
CA CYS A 458 -22.15 -49.01 19.09
C CYS A 458 -20.89 -48.69 19.89
N LEU A 459 -20.98 -47.68 20.75
CA LEU A 459 -19.84 -47.20 21.54
C LEU A 459 -19.43 -48.21 22.62
N THR A 460 -20.41 -48.86 23.25
CA THR A 460 -20.20 -49.70 24.42
C THR A 460 -19.34 -50.92 24.06
N PHE A 461 -18.24 -51.14 24.78
CA PHE A 461 -17.41 -52.31 24.57
C PHE A 461 -18.22 -53.60 24.81
N ASN A 462 -18.02 -54.62 23.96
CA ASN A 462 -18.83 -55.85 23.94
C ASN A 462 -20.33 -55.67 23.64
N SER A 463 -20.70 -54.57 22.98
CA SER A 463 -22.01 -54.44 22.33
C SER A 463 -21.96 -54.80 20.84
N GLU A 464 -23.12 -55.08 20.26
CA GLU A 464 -23.35 -55.35 18.85
C GLU A 464 -24.68 -54.73 18.41
N CYS A 465 -24.81 -54.44 17.12
CA CYS A 465 -26.03 -53.93 16.55
C CYS A 465 -26.96 -55.09 16.24
N ARG A 466 -28.05 -55.23 17.00
CA ARG A 466 -29.10 -56.22 16.77
C ARG A 466 -30.43 -55.50 16.60
N ASP A 467 -31.18 -55.85 15.55
CA ASP A 467 -32.49 -55.27 15.26
C ASP A 467 -32.50 -53.73 15.28
N HIS A 468 -31.44 -53.13 14.72
CA HIS A 468 -31.18 -51.69 14.68
C HIS A 468 -31.00 -51.02 16.04
N GLN A 469 -30.67 -51.77 17.09
CA GLN A 469 -30.36 -51.25 18.42
C GLN A 469 -29.04 -51.80 18.95
N CYS A 470 -28.27 -50.95 19.64
CA CYS A 470 -27.04 -51.37 20.29
C CYS A 470 -27.36 -52.18 21.55
N GLU A 471 -27.04 -53.46 21.51
CA GLU A 471 -27.27 -54.41 22.60
C GLU A 471 -25.97 -55.06 23.06
N CYS A 472 -25.92 -55.54 24.29
CA CYS A 472 -24.80 -56.39 24.70
C CYS A 472 -24.77 -57.69 23.89
N LYS A 473 -23.56 -58.12 23.49
CA LYS A 473 -23.34 -59.42 22.83
C LYS A 473 -23.92 -60.56 23.69
N LYS A 474 -24.30 -61.68 23.06
CA LYS A 474 -25.00 -62.82 23.69
C LYS A 474 -24.50 -63.28 25.08
N ASN A 475 -23.19 -63.15 25.36
CA ASN A 475 -22.54 -63.55 26.63
C ASN A 475 -22.34 -62.41 27.65
N TYR A 476 -22.91 -61.23 27.39
CA TYR A 476 -22.77 -60.04 28.22
C TYR A 476 -24.15 -59.53 28.68
N GLU A 477 -24.17 -58.85 29.82
CA GLU A 477 -25.31 -58.24 30.50
C GLU A 477 -25.09 -56.74 30.64
N ARG A 478 -26.18 -55.98 30.47
CA ARG A 478 -26.18 -54.54 30.69
C ARG A 478 -26.26 -54.26 32.18
N ILE A 479 -25.31 -53.49 32.70
CA ILE A 479 -25.42 -52.86 34.04
C ILE A 479 -25.79 -51.39 33.90
N LEU A 480 -25.11 -50.67 33.00
CA LEU A 480 -25.33 -49.25 32.70
C LEU A 480 -25.43 -49.05 31.19
N ASN A 481 -25.92 -47.90 30.75
CA ASN A 481 -26.13 -47.61 29.32
C ASN A 481 -24.83 -47.57 28.49
N ASP A 482 -23.67 -47.49 29.14
CA ASP A 482 -22.33 -47.49 28.54
C ASP A 482 -21.51 -48.75 28.91
N ARG A 483 -22.12 -49.77 29.55
CA ARG A 483 -21.37 -50.90 30.13
C ARG A 483 -22.04 -52.25 29.96
N CYS A 484 -21.37 -53.14 29.22
CA CYS A 484 -21.68 -54.57 29.12
C CYS A 484 -20.64 -55.40 29.88
N ILE A 485 -21.07 -56.20 30.86
CA ILE A 485 -20.21 -57.15 31.59
C ILE A 485 -20.54 -58.59 31.21
N PRO A 486 -19.61 -59.55 31.28
CA PRO A 486 -19.95 -60.94 31.00
C PRO A 486 -21.02 -61.50 31.95
N LYS A 487 -21.91 -62.36 31.45
CA LYS A 487 -22.97 -63.06 32.21
C LYS A 487 -22.51 -63.93 33.40
N ARG A 488 -21.20 -64.13 33.53
CA ARG A 488 -20.57 -64.97 34.57
C ARG A 488 -19.63 -64.18 35.47
N TYR A 489 -19.65 -62.86 35.37
CA TYR A 489 -18.90 -61.95 36.22
C TYR A 489 -19.39 -62.07 37.68
N GLY A 490 -18.47 -62.17 38.65
CA GLY A 490 -18.81 -62.45 40.06
C GLY A 490 -19.15 -63.91 40.39
N GLN A 491 -18.92 -64.86 39.47
CA GLN A 491 -18.99 -66.29 39.80
C GLN A 491 -17.80 -66.71 40.66
N THR A 492 -18.07 -67.61 41.60
CA THR A 492 -17.06 -68.21 42.44
C THR A 492 -16.08 -69.07 41.62
N CYS A 493 -14.79 -68.93 41.88
CA CYS A 493 -13.72 -69.69 41.23
C CYS A 493 -12.76 -70.29 42.27
N GLU A 494 -12.11 -71.40 41.92
CA GLU A 494 -11.03 -72.00 42.71
C GLU A 494 -9.68 -71.89 41.98
N LEU A 495 -9.70 -71.87 40.65
CA LEU A 495 -8.54 -71.74 39.76
C LEU A 495 -8.80 -70.73 38.65
N ASP A 496 -7.75 -70.15 38.08
CA ASP A 496 -7.85 -69.22 36.93
C ASP A 496 -8.56 -69.85 35.72
N ASP A 497 -8.42 -71.17 35.53
CA ASP A 497 -9.08 -71.91 34.46
C ASP A 497 -10.62 -71.85 34.56
N ASP A 498 -11.18 -71.65 35.77
CA ASP A 498 -12.62 -71.48 35.98
C ASP A 498 -13.11 -70.16 35.36
N CYS A 499 -12.25 -69.14 35.33
CA CYS A 499 -12.49 -67.83 34.75
C CYS A 499 -11.98 -67.71 33.29
N ARG A 500 -11.42 -68.78 32.71
CA ARG A 500 -10.81 -68.77 31.36
C ARG A 500 -11.73 -68.28 30.24
N ARG A 501 -13.04 -68.55 30.35
CA ARG A 501 -14.04 -68.08 29.37
C ARG A 501 -14.32 -66.58 29.47
N LEU A 502 -13.90 -65.95 30.56
CA LEU A 502 -14.03 -64.52 30.86
C LEU A 502 -12.74 -63.74 30.59
N ASN A 503 -11.64 -64.45 30.29
CA ASN A 503 -10.32 -63.88 30.03
C ASN A 503 -9.81 -62.98 31.17
N VAL A 504 -10.10 -63.37 32.41
CA VAL A 504 -9.64 -62.75 33.67
C VAL A 504 -9.18 -63.86 34.63
N PRO A 505 -8.20 -63.63 35.52
CA PRO A 505 -7.80 -64.58 36.56
C PRO A 505 -8.82 -64.63 37.71
N CYS A 506 -8.74 -65.67 38.55
CA CYS A 506 -9.53 -65.79 39.76
C CYS A 506 -8.99 -64.84 40.84
N SER A 507 -9.84 -64.00 41.42
CA SER A 507 -9.43 -63.04 42.45
C SER A 507 -9.10 -63.74 43.78
N GLU A 508 -8.38 -63.06 44.68
CA GLU A 508 -8.12 -63.55 46.04
C GLU A 508 -9.41 -63.80 46.85
N ASN A 509 -10.51 -63.13 46.48
CA ASN A 509 -11.84 -63.33 47.06
C ASN A 509 -12.60 -64.51 46.44
N LYS A 510 -11.93 -65.36 45.66
CA LYS A 510 -12.50 -66.50 44.94
C LYS A 510 -13.61 -66.11 43.98
N THR A 511 -13.48 -64.96 43.31
CA THR A 511 -14.46 -64.46 42.32
C THR A 511 -13.77 -64.05 41.02
N CYS A 512 -14.40 -64.27 39.87
CA CYS A 512 -13.87 -63.81 38.58
C CYS A 512 -14.15 -62.30 38.38
N ASP A 513 -13.18 -61.42 38.70
CA ASP A 513 -13.33 -59.95 38.68
C ASP A 513 -12.16 -59.20 37.97
N LEU A 514 -12.41 -57.96 37.53
CA LEU A 514 -11.45 -57.08 36.84
C LEU A 514 -10.39 -56.42 37.76
N ASP A 515 -10.57 -56.44 39.08
CA ASP A 515 -9.64 -55.79 40.04
C ASP A 515 -8.26 -56.48 40.11
N ALA A 516 -8.11 -57.67 39.51
CA ALA A 516 -6.86 -58.41 39.45
C ALA A 516 -5.84 -57.87 38.41
N LEU A 517 -6.17 -56.82 37.65
CA LEU A 517 -5.31 -56.24 36.60
C LEU A 517 -4.71 -54.86 36.94
N ILE A 518 -4.80 -54.39 38.20
CA ILE A 518 -4.32 -53.05 38.60
C ILE A 518 -2.91 -53.04 39.24
N PHE A 519 -2.18 -54.15 39.26
CA PHE A 519 -0.74 -54.11 39.56
C PHE A 519 0.06 -54.94 38.54
N ILE A 520 0.50 -54.26 37.47
CA ILE A 520 1.89 -54.15 36.96
C ILE A 520 1.91 -53.12 35.83
#